data_AF-A0A4U1IF91-F1
#
_entry.id   AF-A0A4U1IF91-F1
#
_cell.length_a   1.000
_cell.length_b   1.000
_cell.length_c   1.000
_cell.angle_alpha   90.00
_cell.angle_beta   90.00
_cell.angle_gamma   90.00
#
_symmetry.space_group_name_H-M   'P 1'
#
loop_
_entity.id
_entity.type
_entity.pdbx_description
1 polymer ?
#
loop_
_entity_poly.entity_id
_entity_poly.type
_entity_poly.pdbx_seq_one_letter_code
_entity_poly.pdbx_strand_id
1 'polypeptide(L)'
;MYEKTWRPVFFMPIFVAGILLAEGGTASDVQAAVPGVTVTPLAHTTHSWDGGQYTHYPQGVPLVDVQRVYIPAHTVPPWHTHAVVNAVYLLSGVEGLPLRTLVKN
;
A
#
# COMPACT_ATOMS: atom_id res chain seq x y z
N MET A 1 -26.03 -24.63 -19.82
CA MET A 1 -25.80 -23.83 -21.04
C MET A 1 -26.82 -22.72 -21.05
N TYR A 2 -26.42 -21.49 -20.77
CA TYR A 2 -27.28 -20.32 -20.85
C TYR A 2 -26.46 -19.20 -21.48
N GLU A 3 -26.74 -18.92 -22.75
CA GLU A 3 -26.08 -17.87 -23.52
C GLU A 3 -26.83 -16.56 -23.29
N LYS A 4 -26.17 -15.58 -22.68
CA LYS A 4 -26.71 -14.24 -22.49
C LYS A 4 -26.09 -13.31 -23.54
N THR A 5 -26.85 -13.06 -24.60
CA THR A 5 -26.48 -12.18 -25.71
C THR A 5 -26.41 -10.71 -25.26
N TRP A 6 -25.29 -10.04 -25.54
CA TRP A 6 -25.09 -8.61 -25.27
C TRP A 6 -25.26 -7.83 -26.57
N ARG A 7 -26.14 -6.83 -26.59
CA ARG A 7 -26.20 -5.83 -27.68
C ARG A 7 -25.47 -4.57 -27.21
N PRO A 8 -24.55 -3.98 -27.98
CA PRO A 8 -23.88 -2.75 -27.58
C PRO A 8 -24.81 -1.57 -27.85
N VAL A 9 -25.11 -0.78 -26.82
CA VAL A 9 -25.73 0.54 -27.00
C VAL A 9 -24.63 1.57 -26.85
N PHE A 10 -24.29 2.22 -27.96
CA PHE A 10 -23.46 3.43 -28.00
C PHE A 10 -24.20 4.56 -27.28
N PHE A 11 -23.59 5.14 -26.24
CA PHE A 11 -24.02 6.42 -25.67
C PHE A 11 -22.91 7.45 -25.88
N MET A 12 -23.23 8.46 -26.68
CA MET A 12 -22.44 9.66 -26.93
C MET A 12 -22.59 10.62 -25.72
N PRO A 13 -21.54 11.32 -25.25
CA PRO A 13 -21.63 12.10 -24.01
C PRO A 13 -22.32 13.45 -24.28
N ILE A 14 -23.30 13.81 -23.44
CA ILE A 14 -23.78 15.18 -23.33
C ILE A 14 -23.00 15.84 -22.19
N PHE A 15 -22.18 16.83 -22.54
CA PHE A 15 -21.55 17.75 -21.61
C PHE A 15 -22.64 18.62 -20.94
N VAL A 16 -22.72 18.58 -19.61
CA VAL A 16 -23.40 19.61 -18.81
C VAL A 16 -22.39 20.17 -17.82
N ALA A 17 -22.07 21.45 -17.98
CA ALA A 17 -21.32 22.25 -17.02
C ALA A 17 -22.29 22.86 -15.99
N GLY A 18 -21.98 22.74 -14.70
CA GLY A 18 -22.82 23.28 -13.61
C GLY A 18 -22.21 23.14 -12.22
N ILE A 19 -21.31 24.08 -11.88
CA ILE A 19 -20.95 24.74 -10.61
C ILE A 19 -21.35 24.16 -9.22
N LEU A 20 -20.30 24.05 -8.38
CA LEU A 20 -20.08 24.21 -6.92
C LEU A 20 -20.56 23.20 -5.83
N LEU A 21 -19.54 22.83 -5.02
CA LEU A 21 -19.48 22.43 -3.60
C LEU A 21 -20.03 21.05 -3.18
N ALA A 22 -19.12 20.08 -3.08
CA ALA A 22 -19.10 19.13 -1.97
C ALA A 22 -17.65 18.68 -1.71
N GLU A 23 -17.23 18.84 -0.47
CA GLU A 23 -15.94 18.47 0.10
C GLU A 23 -15.81 16.94 0.07
N GLY A 24 -14.95 16.42 -0.82
CA GLY A 24 -14.58 15.02 -0.86
C GLY A 24 -13.12 14.90 -0.49
N GLY A 25 -12.83 14.55 0.77
CA GLY A 25 -11.48 14.47 1.31
C GLY A 25 -10.59 13.57 0.46
N THR A 26 -9.51 14.14 -0.07
CA THR A 26 -8.31 13.34 -0.30
C THR A 26 -7.72 13.10 1.08
N ALA A 27 -7.94 11.91 1.64
CA ALA A 27 -7.00 11.35 2.60
C ALA A 27 -5.68 11.09 1.85
N SER A 28 -5.00 12.16 1.47
CA SER A 28 -3.57 12.13 1.27
C SER A 28 -3.04 12.00 2.69
N ASP A 29 -2.87 10.76 3.15
CA ASP A 29 -1.97 10.44 4.24
C ASP A 29 -0.57 10.86 3.78
N VAL A 30 -0.30 12.17 3.87
CA VAL A 30 1.05 12.68 3.92
C VAL A 30 1.55 12.23 5.29
N GLN A 31 1.95 10.97 5.36
CA GLN A 31 2.64 10.41 6.50
C GLN A 31 3.78 11.38 6.79
N ALA A 32 3.72 12.05 7.94
CA ALA A 32 4.72 13.02 8.32
C ALA A 32 6.09 12.33 8.27
N ALA A 33 6.95 12.78 7.36
CA ALA A 33 8.29 12.23 7.24
C ALA A 33 9.03 12.49 8.55
N VAL A 34 9.40 11.42 9.25
CA VAL A 34 10.23 11.54 10.46
C VAL A 34 11.62 11.99 10.00
N PRO A 35 12.14 13.13 10.50
CA PRO A 35 13.42 13.66 10.05
C PRO A 35 14.55 12.63 10.15
N GLY A 36 15.30 12.46 9.06
CA GLY A 36 16.44 11.53 8.99
C GLY A 36 16.09 10.07 8.76
N VAL A 37 14.81 9.66 8.81
CA VAL A 37 14.38 8.34 8.34
C VAL A 37 14.47 8.33 6.82
N THR A 38 15.14 7.32 6.26
CA THR A 38 15.20 7.13 4.80
C THR A 38 14.63 5.79 4.41
N VAL A 39 13.95 5.76 3.26
CA VAL A 39 13.31 4.58 2.71
C VAL A 39 13.82 4.39 1.29
N THR A 40 14.47 3.26 1.04
CA THR A 40 15.00 2.90 -0.28
C THR A 40 14.17 1.74 -0.83
N PRO A 41 13.43 1.92 -1.95
CA PRO A 41 12.79 0.82 -2.64
C PRO A 41 13.84 -0.18 -3.15
N LEU A 42 13.61 -1.47 -2.94
CA LEU A 42 14.47 -2.56 -3.40
C LEU A 42 13.79 -3.42 -4.47
N ALA A 43 12.48 -3.66 -4.34
CA ALA A 43 11.70 -4.39 -5.31
C ALA A 43 10.25 -3.90 -5.31
N HIS A 44 9.64 -3.95 -6.48
CA HIS A 44 8.22 -3.67 -6.69
C HIS A 44 7.74 -4.60 -7.82
N THR A 45 7.17 -5.75 -7.47
CA THR A 45 7.01 -6.85 -8.42
C THR A 45 5.72 -7.64 -8.21
N THR A 46 5.15 -8.09 -9.33
CA THR A 46 4.06 -9.07 -9.40
C THR A 46 4.56 -10.48 -9.74
N HIS A 47 5.89 -10.67 -9.73
CA HIS A 47 6.56 -11.93 -10.05
C HIS A 47 7.48 -12.37 -8.92
N SER A 48 7.58 -13.68 -8.77
CA SER A 48 8.53 -14.40 -7.94
C SER A 48 9.97 -14.21 -8.44
N TRP A 49 10.92 -14.58 -7.59
CA TRP A 49 12.36 -14.50 -7.85
C TRP A 49 12.82 -15.32 -9.07
N ASP A 50 12.03 -16.33 -9.47
CA ASP A 50 12.24 -17.17 -10.65
C ASP A 50 11.46 -16.70 -11.88
N GLY A 51 10.79 -15.54 -11.79
CA GLY A 51 9.99 -14.96 -12.87
C GLY A 51 8.57 -15.52 -12.98
N GLY A 52 8.14 -16.42 -12.09
CA GLY A 52 6.76 -16.88 -12.05
C GLY A 52 5.80 -15.77 -11.59
N GLN A 53 4.73 -15.51 -12.32
CA GLN A 53 3.74 -14.49 -11.93
C GLN A 53 2.95 -14.95 -10.69
N TYR A 54 2.70 -14.03 -9.76
CA TYR A 54 1.78 -14.30 -8.65
C TYR A 54 0.34 -14.33 -9.15
N THR A 55 -0.43 -15.33 -8.74
CA THR A 55 -1.76 -15.59 -9.33
C THR A 55 -2.93 -15.36 -8.38
N HIS A 56 -2.73 -15.33 -7.05
CA HIS A 56 -3.86 -15.30 -6.11
C HIS A 56 -3.58 -14.53 -4.80
N TYR A 57 -4.34 -13.48 -4.55
CA TYR A 57 -4.61 -12.79 -3.27
C TYR A 57 -5.99 -12.13 -3.43
N PRO A 58 -6.89 -12.08 -2.42
CA PRO A 58 -8.31 -12.43 -2.58
C PRO A 58 -9.03 -11.88 -3.82
N GLN A 59 -8.71 -10.66 -4.25
CA GLN A 59 -8.96 -10.19 -5.61
C GLN A 59 -7.69 -9.60 -6.24
N GLY A 60 -7.42 -9.95 -7.50
CA GLY A 60 -6.34 -9.36 -8.30
C GLY A 60 -4.99 -10.05 -8.20
N VAL A 61 -4.00 -9.49 -8.90
CA VAL A 61 -2.61 -9.95 -8.90
C VAL A 61 -1.91 -9.37 -7.67
N PRO A 62 -1.29 -10.20 -6.82
CA PRO A 62 -0.53 -9.71 -5.68
C PRO A 62 0.65 -8.84 -6.11
N LEU A 63 0.90 -7.78 -5.35
CA LEU A 63 2.08 -6.94 -5.48
C LEU A 63 2.95 -7.15 -4.25
N VAL A 64 4.21 -7.50 -4.46
CA VAL A 64 5.23 -7.56 -3.41
C VAL A 64 6.11 -6.33 -3.54
N ASP A 65 6.21 -5.58 -2.46
CA ASP A 65 7.06 -4.41 -2.32
C ASP A 65 8.09 -4.66 -1.22
N VAL A 66 9.36 -4.40 -1.52
CA VAL A 66 10.47 -4.58 -0.57
C VAL A 66 11.20 -3.27 -0.44
N GLN A 67 11.40 -2.82 0.80
CA GLN A 67 12.03 -1.55 1.10
C GLN A 67 13.12 -1.75 2.15
N ARG A 68 14.23 -1.04 1.99
CA ARG A 68 15.22 -0.86 3.03
C ARG A 68 14.96 0.44 3.74
N VAL A 69 14.63 0.36 5.03
CA VAL A 69 14.39 1.53 5.87
C VAL A 69 15.60 1.73 6.78
N TYR A 70 16.14 2.95 6.80
CA TYR A 70 17.11 3.40 7.78
C TYR A 70 16.41 4.34 8.76
N ILE A 71 16.52 4.03 10.05
CA ILE A 71 15.96 4.81 11.14
C ILE A 71 17.14 5.31 11.98
N PRO A 72 17.32 6.64 12.17
CA PRO A 72 18.39 7.16 13.00
C PRO A 72 18.28 6.68 14.45
N ALA A 73 19.41 6.59 15.14
CA ALA A 73 19.43 6.26 16.57
C ALA A 73 18.54 7.21 17.38
N HIS A 74 17.91 6.69 18.44
CA HIS A 74 17.00 7.43 19.32
C HIS A 74 15.73 7.98 18.63
N THR A 75 15.38 7.43 17.47
CA THR A 75 14.12 7.77 16.78
C THR A 75 13.01 6.81 17.21
N VAL A 76 11.86 7.35 17.59
CA VAL A 76 10.64 6.57 17.86
C VAL A 76 9.59 6.98 16.82
N PRO A 77 9.30 6.14 15.81
CA PRO A 77 8.22 6.41 14.87
C PRO A 77 6.89 6.50 15.61
N PRO A 78 5.96 7.36 15.15
CA PRO A 78 4.62 7.41 15.72
C PRO A 78 3.89 6.07 15.49
N TRP A 79 2.99 5.75 16.42
CA TRP A 79 2.07 4.62 16.25
C TRP A 79 1.24 4.80 14.98
N HIS A 80 1.10 3.72 14.20
CA HIS A 80 0.31 3.69 12.98
C HIS A 80 -0.24 2.26 12.75
N THR A 81 -1.21 2.14 11.84
CA THR A 81 -1.81 0.85 11.44
C THR A 81 -1.48 0.59 9.96
N HIS A 82 -1.34 -0.67 9.59
CA HIS A 82 -1.15 -1.05 8.19
C HIS A 82 -2.44 -1.62 7.60
N ALA A 83 -2.78 -1.15 6.39
CA ALA A 83 -3.90 -1.69 5.61
C ALA A 83 -3.57 -3.06 4.98
N VAL A 84 -2.28 -3.41 4.91
CA VAL A 84 -1.76 -4.66 4.34
C VAL A 84 -0.75 -5.29 5.28
N VAL A 85 -0.54 -6.61 5.16
CA VAL A 85 0.44 -7.33 5.97
C VAL A 85 1.85 -6.97 5.53
N ASN A 86 2.69 -6.61 6.50
CA ASN A 86 4.12 -6.35 6.31
C ASN A 86 4.95 -7.28 7.19
N ALA A 87 6.14 -7.63 6.73
CA ALA A 87 7.15 -8.33 7.53
C ALA A 87 8.45 -7.52 7.50
N VAL A 88 9.14 -7.44 8.64
CA VAL A 88 10.36 -6.64 8.79
C VAL A 88 11.47 -7.52 9.37
N TYR A 89 12.68 -7.38 8.84
CA TYR A 89 13.89 -8.02 9.33
C TYR A 89 14.96 -6.96 9.63
N LEU A 90 15.62 -7.08 10.79
CA LEU A 90 16.67 -6.16 11.20
C LEU A 90 18.01 -6.54 10.59
N LEU A 91 18.53 -5.70 9.69
CA LEU A 91 19.83 -5.92 9.04
C LEU A 91 21.01 -5.51 9.95
N SER A 92 20.85 -4.44 10.72
CA SER A 92 21.91 -3.88 11.58
C SER A 92 21.34 -2.93 12.63
N GLY A 93 21.99 -2.88 13.79
CA GLY A 93 21.58 -2.05 14.92
C GLY A 93 21.26 -2.90 16.14
N VAL A 94 20.99 -2.22 17.26
CA VAL A 94 20.45 -2.87 18.46
C VAL A 94 19.06 -2.31 18.68
N GLU A 95 18.07 -3.19 18.77
CA GLU A 95 16.75 -2.80 19.20
C GLU A 95 16.79 -2.64 20.73
N GLY A 96 16.75 -1.39 21.19
CA GLY A 96 16.54 -1.07 22.60
C GLY A 96 15.06 -1.03 23.00
N LEU A 97 14.16 -1.47 22.11
CA LEU A 97 12.73 -1.44 22.33
C LEU A 97 12.34 -2.66 23.18
N PRO A 98 11.61 -2.51 24.29
CA PRO A 98 10.95 -3.65 24.89
C PRO A 98 9.92 -4.16 23.86
N LEU A 99 10.15 -5.36 23.33
CA LEU A 99 9.16 -6.10 22.54
C LEU A 99 7.93 -6.36 23.41
N ARG A 100 7.02 -5.39 23.48
CA ARG A 100 5.65 -5.59 23.94
C ARG A 100 4.80 -5.87 22.72
N THR A 101 4.73 -7.15 22.36
CA THR A 101 3.72 -7.69 21.46
C THR A 101 2.34 -7.21 21.92
N LEU A 102 1.66 -6.40 21.13
CA LEU A 102 0.25 -6.06 21.35
C LEU A 102 -0.52 -6.35 20.06
N VAL A 103 -0.95 -7.61 19.96
CA VAL A 103 -2.24 -7.92 19.35
C VAL A 103 -3.28 -7.21 20.21
N LYS A 104 -3.90 -6.16 19.68
CA LYS A 104 -5.16 -5.64 20.24
C LYS A 104 -6.29 -6.51 19.68
N ASN A 105 -6.89 -7.33 20.55
CA ASN A 105 -8.26 -7.78 20.37
C ASN A 105 -9.22 -6.66 20.75
#